data_AF-A0A9D8BIX6-F1
#
_entry.id   AF-A0A9D8BIX6-F1
#
_cell.length_a   1.000
_cell.length_b   1.000
_cell.length_c   1.000
_cell.angle_alpha   90.00
_cell.angle_beta   90.00
_cell.angle_gamma   90.00
#
_symmetry.space_group_name_H-M   'P 1'
#
loop_
_entity.id
_entity.type
_entity.pdbx_description
1 polymer ?
#
loop_
_entity_poly.entity_id
_entity_poly.type
_entity_poly.pdbx_seq_one_letter_code
_entity_poly.pdbx_strand_id
1 'polypeptide(L)'
;MTFTAYQIITPLIAFLAITYAWNLVFRHKKTVWEGALWTVFWGAVGAIAIFPAAIDYLKVVTGIQKRENAVMVTFLGVLSFIVFYLIMRVEELEQRQTRLVRKIALRDAEGTDGKKGRE
;
A
#
# COMPACT_ATOMS: atom_id res chain seq x y z
N MET A 1 32.47 17.30 -7.21
CA MET A 1 31.20 16.55 -7.05
C MET A 1 31.40 15.56 -5.92
N THR A 2 30.92 15.85 -4.72
CA THR A 2 30.98 14.90 -3.60
C THR A 2 29.82 13.92 -3.76
N PHE A 3 30.10 12.73 -4.27
CA PHE A 3 29.16 11.61 -4.24
C PHE A 3 28.84 11.32 -2.78
N THR A 4 27.66 11.72 -2.33
CA THR A 4 27.16 11.31 -1.02
C THR A 4 26.78 9.84 -1.14
N ALA A 5 27.26 9.00 -0.22
CA ALA A 5 27.00 7.55 -0.22
C ALA A 5 25.50 7.21 -0.36
N TYR A 6 24.64 8.11 0.12
CA TYR A 6 23.19 8.07 -0.05
C TYR A 6 22.72 7.92 -1.52
N GLN A 7 23.36 8.60 -2.48
CA GLN A 7 22.97 8.57 -3.89
C GLN A 7 23.26 7.23 -4.57
N ILE A 8 24.14 6.40 -4.01
CA ILE A 8 24.51 5.09 -4.56
C ILE A 8 23.78 3.97 -3.84
N ILE A 9 23.64 4.07 -2.51
CA ILE A 9 23.02 3.03 -1.69
C ILE A 9 21.51 3.00 -1.89
N THR A 10 20.86 4.17 -1.97
CA THR A 10 19.39 4.27 -2.03
C THR A 10 18.78 3.66 -3.30
N PRO A 11 19.31 3.91 -4.52
CA PRO A 11 18.80 3.25 -5.72
C PRO A 11 19.00 1.74 -5.71
N LEU A 12 20.11 1.28 -5.12
CA LEU A 12 20.47 -0.14 -5.05
C LEU A 12 19.51 -0.90 -4.11
N ILE A 13 19.18 -0.30 -2.96
CA ILE A 13 18.16 -0.81 -2.05
C ILE A 13 16.76 -0.75 -2.70
N ALA A 14 16.41 0.34 -3.38
CA ALA A 14 15.14 0.44 -4.08
C ALA A 14 14.98 -0.66 -5.15
N PHE A 15 16.03 -0.94 -5.91
CA PHE A 15 16.05 -2.01 -6.90
C PHE A 15 15.87 -3.41 -6.27
N LEU A 16 16.58 -3.69 -5.16
CA LEU A 16 16.40 -4.93 -4.40
C LEU A 16 14.97 -5.06 -3.83
N ALA A 17 14.39 -3.97 -3.34
CA ALA A 17 13.03 -3.96 -2.81
C ALA A 17 11.96 -4.19 -3.89
N ILE A 18 12.14 -3.61 -5.09
CA ILE A 18 11.25 -3.82 -6.24
C ILE A 18 11.34 -5.27 -6.71
N THR A 19 12.56 -5.80 -6.89
CA THR A 19 12.77 -7.18 -7.32
C THR A 19 12.24 -8.18 -6.30
N TYR A 20 12.37 -7.91 -5.00
CA TYR A 20 11.79 -8.74 -3.94
C TYR A 20 10.26 -8.72 -3.96
N ALA A 21 9.63 -7.54 -4.13
CA ALA A 21 8.18 -7.45 -4.27
C ALA A 21 7.65 -8.22 -5.47
N TRP A 22 8.32 -8.11 -6.62
CA TRP A 22 7.90 -8.86 -7.80
C TRP A 22 8.06 -10.37 -7.62
N ASN A 23 9.15 -10.82 -6.97
CA ASN A 23 9.35 -12.22 -6.62
C ASN A 23 8.22 -12.74 -5.70
N LEU A 24 7.78 -11.91 -4.75
CA LEU A 24 6.69 -12.26 -3.82
C LEU A 24 5.31 -12.33 -4.52
N VAL A 25 5.07 -11.45 -5.50
CA VAL A 25 3.86 -11.45 -6.33
C VAL A 25 3.83 -12.65 -7.27
N PHE A 26 4.97 -13.00 -7.89
CA PHE A 26 5.09 -14.17 -8.76
C PHE A 26 4.87 -15.49 -8.03
N ARG A 27 5.08 -15.55 -6.70
CA ARG A 27 4.75 -16.72 -5.88
C ARG A 27 3.27 -16.83 -5.50
N HIS A 28 2.37 -16.10 -6.17
CA HIS A 28 0.90 -16.15 -6.03
C HIS A 28 0.34 -15.90 -4.62
N LYS A 29 1.14 -15.40 -3.67
CA LYS A 29 0.68 -15.12 -2.29
C LYS A 29 0.10 -13.72 -2.10
N LYS A 30 0.26 -12.83 -3.07
CA LYS A 30 -0.17 -11.42 -2.99
C LYS A 30 -0.84 -10.96 -4.28
N THR A 31 -1.85 -10.12 -4.14
CA THR A 31 -2.58 -9.49 -5.25
C THR A 31 -1.65 -8.60 -6.05
N VAL A 32 -1.77 -8.62 -7.39
CA VAL A 32 -1.01 -7.78 -8.35
C VAL A 32 -1.03 -6.30 -7.95
N TRP A 33 -2.11 -5.84 -7.31
CA TRP A 33 -2.25 -4.50 -6.75
C TRP A 33 -1.17 -4.14 -5.71
N GLU A 34 -0.83 -5.04 -4.79
CA GLU A 34 0.22 -4.78 -3.79
C GLU A 34 1.60 -4.66 -4.44
N GLY A 35 1.87 -5.47 -5.47
CA GLY A 35 3.11 -5.39 -6.26
C GLY A 35 3.25 -4.06 -7.00
N ALA A 36 2.17 -3.61 -7.63
CA ALA A 36 2.13 -2.31 -8.30
C ALA A 36 2.36 -1.15 -7.32
N LEU A 37 1.71 -1.17 -6.16
CA LEU A 37 1.85 -0.15 -5.13
C LEU A 37 3.28 -0.09 -4.58
N TRP A 38 3.90 -1.26 -4.37
CA TRP A 38 5.30 -1.36 -3.91
C TRP A 38 6.28 -0.85 -4.96
N THR A 39 6.02 -1.15 -6.24
CA THR A 39 6.85 -0.68 -7.36
C THR A 39 6.79 0.83 -7.49
N VAL A 40 5.58 1.42 -7.41
CA VAL A 40 5.40 2.87 -7.46
C VAL A 40 6.11 3.55 -6.28
N PHE A 41 5.97 2.98 -5.07
CA PHE A 41 6.61 3.53 -3.87
C PHE A 41 8.15 3.53 -3.97
N TRP A 42 8.75 2.37 -4.24
CA TRP A 42 10.22 2.27 -4.33
C TRP A 42 10.77 2.96 -5.58
N GLY A 43 10.01 2.99 -6.67
CA GLY A 43 10.35 3.77 -7.86
C GLY A 43 10.41 5.26 -7.57
N ALA A 44 9.44 5.80 -6.83
CA ALA A 44 9.45 7.21 -6.41
C ALA A 44 10.63 7.52 -5.47
N VAL A 45 10.93 6.64 -4.52
CA VAL A 45 12.09 6.77 -3.62
C VAL A 45 13.41 6.77 -4.40
N GLY A 46 13.57 5.85 -5.34
CA GLY A 46 14.76 5.79 -6.21
C GLY A 46 14.89 7.02 -7.11
N ALA A 47 13.79 7.50 -7.70
CA ALA A 47 13.77 8.68 -8.55
C ALA A 47 14.18 9.96 -7.79
N ILE A 48 13.71 10.14 -6.55
CA ILE A 48 14.09 11.26 -5.68
C ILE A 48 15.58 11.21 -5.33
N ALA A 49 16.15 10.01 -5.13
CA ALA A 49 17.57 9.85 -4.83
C ALA A 49 18.49 10.21 -6.00
N ILE A 50 18.06 9.90 -7.24
CA ILE A 50 18.82 10.20 -8.47
C ILE A 50 18.65 11.67 -8.89
N PHE A 51 17.46 12.23 -8.73
CA PHE A 51 17.13 13.60 -9.13
C PHE A 51 16.72 14.46 -7.91
N PRO A 52 17.69 15.00 -7.14
CA PRO A 52 17.38 15.85 -5.99
C PRO A 52 16.69 17.17 -6.38
N ALA A 53 16.76 17.58 -7.65
CA ALA A 53 16.03 18.73 -8.19
C ALA A 53 14.50 18.53 -8.18
N ALA A 54 14.01 17.29 -8.17
CA ALA A 54 12.57 17.01 -8.04
C ALA A 54 12.01 17.49 -6.68
N ILE A 55 12.85 17.54 -5.63
CA ILE A 55 12.46 18.07 -4.32
C ILE A 55 12.16 19.57 -4.40
N ASP A 56 12.79 20.31 -5.30
CA ASP A 56 12.54 21.75 -5.45
C ASP A 56 11.12 22.02 -6.01
N TYR A 57 10.55 21.10 -6.80
CA TYR A 57 9.14 21.17 -7.21
C TYR A 57 8.19 20.93 -6.03
N LEU A 58 8.52 19.98 -5.15
CA LEU A 58 7.75 19.74 -3.92
C LEU A 58 7.70 20.98 -3.01
N LYS A 59 8.75 21.80 -2.99
CA LYS A 59 8.73 23.07 -2.23
C LYS A 59 7.67 24.04 -2.74
N VAL A 60 7.45 24.10 -4.05
CA VAL A 60 6.46 25.00 -4.66
C VAL A 60 5.04 24.52 -4.36
N VAL A 61 4.81 23.21 -4.41
CA VAL A 61 3.48 22.62 -4.15
C VAL A 61 3.14 22.60 -2.66
N THR A 62 4.10 22.27 -1.79
CA THR A 62 3.89 22.15 -0.33
C THR A 62 4.15 23.44 0.44
N GLY A 63 4.87 24.41 -0.14
CA GLY A 63 5.27 25.66 0.51
C GLY A 63 6.44 25.53 1.49
N ILE A 64 7.06 24.35 1.63
CA ILE A 64 8.09 24.10 2.65
C ILE A 64 9.49 24.42 2.09
N GLN A 65 10.13 25.48 2.60
CA GLN A 65 11.42 25.96 2.06
C GLN A 65 12.61 25.01 2.30
N LYS A 66 12.60 24.23 3.38
CA LYS A 66 13.68 23.27 3.70
C LYS A 66 13.44 21.92 3.01
N ARG A 67 14.42 21.45 2.23
CA ARG A 67 14.35 20.18 1.47
C ARG A 67 14.00 18.97 2.34
N GLU A 68 14.67 18.82 3.49
CA GLU A 68 14.44 17.70 4.41
C GLU A 68 13.00 17.70 4.95
N ASN A 69 12.53 18.87 5.41
CA ASN A 69 11.17 19.00 5.94
C ASN A 69 10.11 18.80 4.85
N ALA A 70 10.36 19.27 3.62
CA ALA A 70 9.41 19.12 2.51
C ALA A 70 9.19 17.63 2.17
N VAL A 71 10.26 16.85 2.12
CA VAL A 71 10.17 15.40 1.88
C VAL A 71 9.47 14.72 3.05
N MET A 72 9.87 14.99 4.30
CA MET A 72 9.25 14.38 5.47
C MET A 72 7.75 14.62 5.55
N VAL A 73 7.31 15.88 5.40
CA VAL A 73 5.88 16.23 5.52
C VAL A 73 5.08 15.63 4.36
N THR A 74 5.64 15.62 3.14
CA THR A 74 4.98 14.99 1.99
C THR A 74 4.81 13.49 2.21
N PHE A 75 5.88 12.79 2.60
CA PHE A 75 5.81 11.36 2.89
C PHE A 75 4.87 11.05 4.03
N LEU A 76 4.87 11.87 5.09
CA LEU A 76 3.96 11.71 6.21
C LEU A 76 2.50 11.90 5.76
N GLY A 77 2.21 12.88 4.90
CA GLY A 77 0.89 13.10 4.34
C GLY A 77 0.42 11.93 3.47
N VAL A 78 1.27 11.46 2.56
CA VAL A 78 0.98 10.31 1.69
C VAL A 78 0.78 9.04 2.51
N LEU A 79 1.65 8.76 3.49
CA LEU A 79 1.52 7.62 4.39
C LEU A 79 0.23 7.70 5.21
N SER A 80 -0.08 8.88 5.76
CA SER A 80 -1.32 9.09 6.51
C SER A 80 -2.54 8.80 5.62
N PHE A 81 -2.54 9.29 4.37
CA PHE A 81 -3.60 9.03 3.41
C PHE A 81 -3.74 7.54 3.08
N ILE A 82 -2.62 6.83 2.88
CA ILE A 82 -2.62 5.38 2.65
C ILE A 82 -3.17 4.63 3.86
N VAL A 83 -2.81 5.03 5.09
CA VAL A 83 -3.36 4.44 6.32
C VAL A 83 -4.86 4.66 6.40
N PHE A 84 -5.36 5.87 6.15
CA PHE A 84 -6.80 6.15 6.09
C PHE A 84 -7.51 5.29 5.03
N TYR A 85 -6.91 5.16 3.83
CA TYR A 85 -7.44 4.30 2.78
C TYR A 85 -7.51 2.83 3.22
N LEU A 86 -6.46 2.32 3.88
CA LEU A 86 -6.42 0.97 4.41
C LEU A 86 -7.49 0.74 5.47
N ILE A 87 -7.69 1.69 6.39
CA ILE A 87 -8.75 1.60 7.41
C ILE A 87 -10.13 1.46 6.75
N MET A 88 -10.46 2.34 5.80
CA MET A 88 -11.73 2.25 5.07
C MET A 88 -11.88 0.92 4.33
N ARG A 89 -10.79 0.41 3.74
CA ARG A 89 -10.80 -0.87 3.04
C ARG A 89 -11.01 -2.05 3.98
N VAL A 90 -10.40 -2.02 5.16
CA VAL A 90 -10.59 -3.03 6.20
C VAL A 90 -12.04 -3.03 6.67
N GLU A 91 -12.62 -1.87 6.95
CA GLU A 91 -14.02 -1.75 7.36
C GLU A 91 -14.98 -2.33 6.31
N GLU A 92 -14.75 -2.05 5.02
CA GLU A 92 -15.55 -2.62 3.92
C GLU A 92 -15.44 -4.16 3.89
N LEU A 93 -14.26 -4.71 4.14
CA LEU A 93 -14.01 -6.15 4.18
C LEU A 93 -14.71 -6.81 5.38
N GLU A 94 -14.66 -6.19 6.56
CA GLU A 94 -15.35 -6.67 7.76
C GLU A 94 -16.87 -6.71 7.56
N GLN A 95 -17.44 -5.67 6.94
CA GLN A 95 -18.87 -5.65 6.62
C GLN A 95 -19.25 -6.75 5.61
N ARG A 96 -18.41 -6.99 4.59
CA ARG A 96 -18.63 -8.08 3.63
C ARG A 96 -18.56 -9.45 4.31
N GLN A 97 -17.58 -9.66 5.18
CA GLN A 97 -17.45 -10.90 5.96
C GLN A 97 -18.68 -11.13 6.83
N THR A 98 -19.13 -10.11 7.57
CA THR A 98 -20.32 -10.19 8.43
C THR A 98 -21.57 -10.58 7.62
N ARG A 99 -21.76 -9.96 6.44
CA ARG A 99 -22.87 -10.30 5.54
C ARG A 99 -22.79 -11.74 5.03
N LEU A 100 -21.59 -12.23 4.72
CA LEU A 100 -21.38 -13.61 4.27
C LEU A 100 -21.71 -14.62 5.38
N VAL A 101 -21.19 -14.39 6.60
CA VAL A 101 -21.48 -15.24 7.76
C VAL A 101 -22.99 -15.27 8.05
N ARG A 102 -23.67 -14.12 8.02
CA ARG A 102 -25.13 -14.05 8.20
C ARG A 102 -25.90 -14.84 7.15
N LYS A 103 -25.49 -14.75 5.88
CA LYS A 103 -26.11 -15.53 4.78
C LYS A 103 -25.92 -17.04 4.98
N ILE A 104 -24.74 -17.47 5.41
CA ILE A 104 -24.45 -18.87 5.71
C ILE A 104 -25.36 -19.36 6.85
N ALA A 105 -25.40 -18.62 7.96
CA ALA A 105 -26.23 -18.98 9.12
C ALA A 105 -27.73 -19.07 8.81
N LEU A 106 -28.28 -18.14 8.01
CA LEU A 106 -29.68 -18.19 7.59
C LEU A 106 -29.97 -19.40 6.70
N ARG A 107 -29.08 -19.69 5.74
CA ARG A 107 -29.21 -20.86 4.85
C ARG A 107 -29.18 -22.18 5.63
N ASP A 108 -28.31 -22.26 6.64
CA ASP A 108 -28.19 -23.45 7.48
C ASP A 108 -29.44 -23.64 8.37
N ALA A 109 -30.04 -22.54 8.85
CA ALA A 109 -31.29 -22.56 9.60
C ALA A 109 -32.48 -23.03 8.74
N GLU A 110 -32.65 -22.48 7.54
CA GLU A 110 -33.71 -22.88 6.59
C GLU A 110 -33.57 -24.35 6.15
N GLY A 111 -32.34 -24.83 5.92
CA GLY A 111 -32.07 -26.23 5.57
C GLY A 111 -32.35 -27.23 6.70
N THR A 112 -32.37 -26.77 7.95
CA THR A 112 -32.68 -27.60 9.12
C THR A 112 -34.19 -27.70 9.38
N ASP A 113 -34.95 -26.65 9.07
CA ASP A 113 -36.41 -26.61 9.26
C ASP A 113 -37.16 -27.52 8.27
N GLY A 114 -36.64 -27.66 7.04
CA GLY A 114 -37.18 -28.56 6.02
C GLY A 114 -37.11 -30.06 6.37
N LYS A 115 -36.28 -30.45 7.35
CA LYS A 115 -36.22 -31.85 7.85
C LYS A 115 -37.14 -32.11 9.05
N LYS A 116 -37.56 -31.08 9.78
CA LYS A 116 -38.38 -31.23 10.99
C LYS A 116 -39.88 -31.33 10.73
N GLY A 117 -40.35 -30.93 9.54
CA GLY A 117 -41.77 -31.02 9.14
C GLY A 117 -42.18 -32.34 8.46
N ARG A 118 -41.34 -33.38 8.48
CA ARG A 118 -41.59 -34.68 7.81
C ARG A 118 -41.57 -35.90 8.74
N GLU A 119 -41.46 -35.70 10.05
CA GLU A 119 -41.57 -36.77 11.06
C GLU A 119 -42.86 -36.63 11.87
#